data_AF-A0A2S6QQ10-F1
#
_entry.id   AF-A0A2S6QQ10-F1
#
_cell.length_a   1.000
_cell.length_b   1.000
_cell.length_c   1.000
_cell.angle_alpha   90.00
_cell.angle_beta   90.00
_cell.angle_gamma   90.00
#
_symmetry.space_group_name_H-M   'P 1'
#
loop_
_entity.id
_entity.type
_entity.pdbx_description
1 polymer ?
#
loop_
_entity_poly.entity_id
_entity_poly.type
_entity_poly.pdbx_seq_one_letter_code
_entity_poly.pdbx_strand_id
1 'polypeptide(L)'
;MQNKGLIYTSQAGENLAEAVVEKIIATLPEGNPLALADIKIYVPSPRAGLAIKEAFVKINGAGLLPHIHMMSFHDEDMDAHRFERNDLEKQEIISSLGRQMVLTQLVQTAYPSYSFNKCFEQATALSSLFSKLKAYDLTIHDVEKEIPENLSHHWK
;
A
#
# COMPACT_ATOMS: atom_id res chain seq x y z
N MET A 1 -2.11 -26.93 -15.77
CA MET A 1 -1.69 -27.23 -14.38
C MET A 1 -1.89 -25.97 -13.57
N GLN A 2 -2.74 -26.01 -12.52
CA GLN A 2 -2.86 -24.88 -11.59
C GLN A 2 -1.54 -24.71 -10.85
N ASN A 3 -0.89 -23.55 -10.99
CA ASN A 3 0.34 -23.22 -10.30
C ASN A 3 -0.02 -22.99 -8.82
N LYS A 4 0.04 -24.05 -8.00
CA LYS A 4 -0.18 -23.95 -6.56
C LYS A 4 1.02 -23.19 -5.98
N GLY A 5 0.78 -21.99 -5.45
CA GLY A 5 1.82 -21.22 -4.78
C GLY A 5 2.43 -22.02 -3.62
N LEU A 6 3.76 -21.92 -3.46
CA LEU A 6 4.47 -22.47 -2.32
C LEU A 6 4.31 -21.53 -1.12
N ILE A 7 3.92 -22.09 0.02
CA ILE A 7 3.79 -21.33 1.27
C ILE A 7 5.03 -21.60 2.12
N TYR A 8 5.77 -20.53 2.42
CA TYR A 8 6.90 -20.59 3.33
C TYR A 8 6.49 -20.04 4.70
N THR A 9 6.67 -20.86 5.74
CA THR A 9 6.50 -20.46 7.13
C THR A 9 7.84 -20.50 7.87
N SER A 10 7.98 -19.70 8.92
CA SER A 10 9.08 -19.78 9.89
C SER A 10 8.55 -20.20 11.26
N GLN A 11 9.43 -20.68 12.13
CA GLN A 11 9.05 -20.91 13.53
C GLN A 11 8.97 -19.58 14.29
N ALA A 12 8.22 -19.58 15.40
CA ALA A 12 8.16 -18.41 16.27
C ALA A 12 9.55 -18.13 16.88
N GLY A 13 10.04 -16.89 16.75
CA GLY A 13 11.36 -16.47 17.24
C GLY A 13 12.48 -16.53 16.20
N GLU A 14 12.25 -17.14 15.03
CA GLU A 14 13.17 -17.07 13.90
C GLU A 14 13.03 -15.73 13.16
N ASN A 15 14.13 -15.26 12.57
CA ASN A 15 14.08 -14.14 11.64
C ASN A 15 13.44 -14.60 10.33
N LEU A 16 12.17 -14.23 10.13
CA LEU A 16 11.39 -14.60 8.94
C LEU A 16 12.09 -14.24 7.63
N ALA A 17 12.76 -13.09 7.57
CA ALA A 17 13.42 -12.65 6.34
C ALA A 17 14.59 -13.59 5.97
N GLU A 18 15.41 -13.96 6.95
CA GLU A 18 16.52 -14.90 6.74
C GLU A 18 16.00 -16.29 6.35
N ALA A 19 15.01 -16.81 7.08
CA ALA A 19 14.43 -18.13 6.81
C ALA A 19 13.77 -18.23 5.41
N VAL A 20 13.16 -17.14 4.93
CA VAL A 20 12.58 -17.09 3.57
C VAL A 20 13.67 -17.02 2.52
N VAL A 21 14.70 -16.18 2.72
CA VAL A 21 15.80 -16.03 1.77
C VAL A 21 16.59 -17.34 1.61
N GLU A 22 16.87 -18.06 2.70
CA GLU A 22 17.52 -19.37 2.65
C GLU A 22 16.74 -20.36 1.77
N LYS A 23 15.41 -20.39 1.93
CA LYS A 23 14.54 -21.26 1.13
C LYS A 23 14.48 -20.84 -0.33
N ILE A 24 14.46 -19.54 -0.63
CA ILE A 24 14.52 -19.04 -2.01
C ILE A 24 15.84 -19.46 -2.66
N ILE A 25 16.97 -19.25 -1.99
CA ILE A 25 18.29 -19.61 -2.52
C ILE A 25 18.39 -21.12 -2.76
N ALA A 26 17.85 -21.94 -1.86
CA ALA A 26 17.82 -23.40 -2.02
C ALA A 26 17.00 -23.88 -3.23
N THR A 27 16.13 -23.04 -3.80
CA THR A 27 15.38 -23.36 -5.03
C THR A 27 16.11 -22.97 -6.31
N LEU A 28 17.23 -22.25 -6.22
CA LEU A 28 17.96 -21.78 -7.38
C LEU A 28 18.80 -22.89 -8.03
N PRO A 29 18.93 -22.92 -9.36
CA PRO A 29 19.84 -23.83 -10.05
C PRO A 29 21.30 -23.57 -9.62
N GLU A 30 22.03 -24.64 -9.29
CA GLU A 30 23.45 -24.54 -8.97
C GLU A 30 24.24 -23.94 -10.14
N GLY A 31 25.18 -23.03 -9.83
CA GLY A 31 26.08 -22.44 -10.82
C GLY A 31 25.49 -21.35 -11.72
N ASN A 32 24.22 -20.95 -11.51
CA ASN A 32 23.62 -19.82 -12.24
C ASN A 32 23.43 -18.59 -11.35
N PRO A 33 24.41 -17.66 -11.28
CA PRO A 33 24.31 -16.46 -10.44
C PRO A 33 23.25 -15.47 -10.93
N LEU A 34 22.79 -15.58 -12.18
CA LEU A 34 21.79 -14.68 -12.76
C LEU A 34 20.35 -15.09 -12.42
N ALA A 35 20.13 -16.32 -11.92
CA ALA A 35 18.80 -16.80 -11.60
C ALA A 35 18.09 -15.95 -10.52
N LEU A 36 18.85 -15.24 -9.67
CA LEU A 36 18.30 -14.27 -8.72
C LEU A 36 17.67 -13.05 -9.40
N ALA A 37 18.20 -12.62 -10.55
CA ALA A 37 17.69 -11.47 -11.30
C ALA A 37 16.24 -11.69 -11.76
N ASP A 38 15.89 -12.93 -12.08
CA ASP A 38 14.58 -13.28 -12.64
C ASP A 38 13.48 -13.36 -11.56
N ILE A 39 13.85 -13.28 -10.28
CA ILE A 39 12.92 -13.38 -9.17
C ILE A 39 12.33 -12.00 -8.86
N LYS A 40 10.99 -11.96 -8.76
CA LYS A 40 10.22 -10.82 -8.26
C LYS A 40 9.63 -11.15 -6.90
N ILE A 41 9.91 -10.31 -5.91
CA ILE A 41 9.42 -10.47 -4.53
C ILE A 41 8.52 -9.28 -4.21
N TYR A 42 7.27 -9.56 -3.83
CA TYR A 42 6.33 -8.54 -3.36
C TYR A 42 6.30 -8.54 -1.84
N VAL A 43 6.50 -7.38 -1.22
CA VAL A 43 6.55 -7.22 0.24
C VAL A 43 5.54 -6.17 0.70
N PRO A 44 4.94 -6.31 1.90
CA PRO A 44 3.85 -5.44 2.34
C PRO A 44 4.31 -4.04 2.80
N SER A 45 5.61 -3.80 2.93
CA SER A 45 6.11 -2.50 3.40
C SER A 45 7.58 -2.28 3.03
N PRO A 46 8.06 -1.03 3.05
CA PRO A 46 9.47 -0.73 2.91
C PRO A 46 10.36 -1.40 3.95
N ARG A 47 9.88 -1.54 5.19
CA ARG A 47 10.62 -2.23 6.26
C ARG A 47 10.80 -3.71 5.95
N ALA A 48 9.76 -4.37 5.44
CA ALA A 48 9.86 -5.76 5.00
C ALA A 48 10.82 -5.91 3.80
N GLY A 49 10.79 -4.95 2.86
CA GLY A 49 11.72 -4.91 1.73
C GLY A 49 13.17 -4.78 2.17
N LEU A 50 13.44 -3.88 3.13
CA LEU A 50 14.78 -3.72 3.69
C LEU A 50 15.26 -4.99 4.41
N ALA A 51 14.42 -5.60 5.25
CA ALA A 51 14.76 -6.82 5.97
C ALA A 51 15.12 -7.98 5.02
N ILE A 52 14.36 -8.17 3.93
CA ILE A 52 14.66 -9.17 2.91
C ILE A 52 15.97 -8.85 2.18
N LYS A 53 16.20 -7.58 1.83
CA LYS A 53 17.44 -7.14 1.18
C LYS A 53 18.67 -7.42 2.06
N GLU A 54 18.60 -7.08 3.34
CA GLU A 54 19.66 -7.34 4.31
C GLU A 54 19.91 -8.84 4.47
N ALA A 55 18.86 -9.65 4.52
CA ALA A 55 18.99 -11.11 4.58
C ALA A 55 19.69 -11.68 3.34
N PHE A 56 19.36 -11.23 2.12
CA PHE A 56 20.09 -11.63 0.90
C PHE A 56 21.57 -11.24 0.96
N VAL A 57 21.88 -10.02 1.41
CA VAL A 57 23.28 -9.58 1.52
C VAL A 57 24.05 -10.40 2.57
N LYS A 58 23.40 -10.77 3.68
CA LYS A 58 24.01 -11.59 4.73
C LYS A 58 24.29 -13.02 4.26
N ILE A 59 23.36 -13.63 3.53
CA ILE A 59 23.44 -15.06 3.13
C ILE A 59 24.25 -15.25 1.85
N ASN A 60 24.06 -14.40 0.84
CA ASN A 60 24.67 -14.53 -0.49
C ASN A 60 25.79 -13.51 -0.76
N GLY A 61 26.08 -12.63 0.20
CA GLY A 61 27.04 -11.54 0.04
C GLY A 61 26.54 -10.40 -0.85
N ALA A 62 27.46 -9.59 -1.36
CA ALA A 62 27.17 -8.45 -2.25
C ALA A 62 26.87 -8.87 -3.71
N GLY A 63 26.15 -9.98 -3.89
CA GLY A 63 25.74 -10.52 -5.18
C GLY A 63 24.55 -9.78 -5.79
N LEU A 64 24.12 -10.26 -6.96
CA LEU A 64 22.94 -9.75 -7.65
C LEU A 64 21.67 -10.04 -6.82
N LEU A 65 20.84 -9.02 -6.62
CA LEU A 65 19.62 -9.10 -5.82
C LEU A 65 18.38 -9.33 -6.70
N PRO A 66 17.33 -9.98 -6.18
CA PRO A 66 16.05 -10.06 -6.87
C PRO A 66 15.36 -8.69 -6.95
N HIS A 67 14.37 -8.59 -7.83
CA HIS A 67 13.51 -7.42 -7.93
C HIS A 67 12.51 -7.40 -6.76
N ILE A 68 12.78 -6.57 -5.76
CA ILE A 68 11.91 -6.42 -4.58
C ILE A 68 10.94 -5.25 -4.80
N HIS A 69 9.65 -5.55 -4.90
CA HIS A 69 8.56 -4.61 -5.06
C HIS A 69 7.82 -4.40 -3.74
N MET A 70 7.75 -3.16 -3.29
CA MET A 70 7.02 -2.79 -2.08
C MET A 70 5.55 -2.53 -2.42
N MET A 71 4.67 -3.38 -1.93
CA MET A 71 3.23 -3.13 -1.88
C MET A 71 2.98 -2.23 -0.68
N SER A 72 3.29 -0.94 -0.80
CA SER A 72 2.96 -0.02 0.27
C SER A 72 1.45 -0.04 0.51
N PHE A 73 1.00 -0.31 1.73
CA PHE A 73 -0.40 -0.10 2.12
C PHE A 73 -0.67 1.35 2.53
N HIS A 74 0.32 2.25 2.45
CA HIS A 74 0.08 3.68 2.54
C HIS A 74 -0.30 4.20 1.16
N ASP A 75 -1.48 4.82 1.09
CA ASP A 75 -2.07 5.41 -0.12
C ASP A 75 -1.10 6.31 -0.91
N GLU A 76 -0.05 6.86 -0.27
CA GLU A 76 0.91 7.77 -0.92
C GLU A 76 1.93 7.08 -1.83
N ASP A 77 2.34 5.85 -1.52
CA ASP A 77 3.31 5.13 -2.35
C ASP A 77 2.63 4.13 -3.31
N MET A 78 1.35 3.78 -3.09
CA MET A 78 0.57 3.02 -4.08
C MET A 78 0.43 3.80 -5.39
N ASP A 79 0.37 5.12 -5.33
CA ASP A 79 0.36 5.98 -6.52
C ASP A 79 1.73 5.96 -7.23
N ALA A 80 2.84 5.84 -6.49
CA ALA A 80 4.18 5.67 -7.07
C ALA A 80 4.42 4.27 -7.67
N HIS A 81 3.63 3.28 -7.25
CA HIS A 81 3.67 1.90 -7.74
C HIS A 81 2.51 1.56 -8.68
N ARG A 82 1.71 2.54 -9.11
CA ARG A 82 0.76 2.38 -10.22
C ARG A 82 1.58 2.01 -11.45
N PHE A 83 1.45 0.74 -11.82
CA PHE A 83 1.85 0.12 -13.09
C PHE A 83 2.14 1.15 -14.17
N GLU A 84 3.31 1.02 -14.82
CA GLU A 84 3.75 1.72 -16.03
C GLU A 84 2.60 1.96 -17.02
N ARG A 85 1.80 2.98 -16.77
CA ARG A 85 0.76 3.49 -17.63
C ARG A 85 1.41 4.63 -18.36
N ASN A 86 1.84 4.35 -19.59
CA ASN A 86 2.46 5.30 -20.51
C ASN A 86 1.53 6.47 -20.91
N ASP A 87 0.31 6.52 -20.39
CA ASP A 87 -0.76 7.45 -20.78
C ASP A 87 -1.19 8.42 -19.67
N LEU A 88 -0.56 8.40 -18.49
CA LEU A 88 -0.80 9.40 -17.45
C LEU A 88 0.48 10.15 -17.15
N GLU A 89 0.56 11.39 -17.64
CA GLU A 89 1.53 12.39 -17.18
C GLU A 89 1.65 12.30 -15.65
N LYS A 90 2.90 12.19 -15.19
CA LYS A 90 3.33 12.05 -13.79
C LYS A 90 2.38 12.84 -12.86
N GLN A 91 1.39 12.16 -12.29
CA GLN A 91 0.41 12.81 -11.41
C GLN A 91 1.19 13.40 -10.25
N GLU A 92 1.08 14.72 -10.07
CA GLU A 92 1.78 15.42 -9.00
C GLU A 92 1.25 14.88 -7.66
N ILE A 93 2.11 14.17 -6.94
CA ILE A 93 1.75 13.52 -5.68
C ILE A 93 1.53 14.63 -4.63
N ILE A 94 0.26 14.94 -4.35
CA ILE A 94 -0.09 15.86 -3.28
C ILE A 94 0.19 15.17 -1.94
N SER A 95 1.00 15.80 -1.09
CA SER A 95 1.27 15.30 0.27
C SER A 95 -0.01 15.15 1.11
N SER A 96 -0.01 14.31 2.14
CA SER A 96 -1.11 14.15 3.10
C SER A 96 -1.64 15.50 3.60
N LEU A 97 -0.74 16.40 3.97
CA LEU A 97 -1.11 17.73 4.43
C LEU A 97 -1.73 18.57 3.31
N GLY A 98 -1.15 18.51 2.10
CA GLY A 98 -1.72 19.19 0.93
C GLY A 98 -3.15 18.71 0.62
N ARG A 99 -3.37 17.39 0.60
CA ARG A 99 -4.71 16.79 0.39
C ARG A 99 -5.69 17.25 1.47
N GLN A 100 -5.25 17.29 2.72
CA GLN A 100 -6.05 17.75 3.84
C GLN A 100 -6.42 19.24 3.73
N MET A 101 -5.48 20.10 3.31
CA MET A 101 -5.73 21.52 3.11
C MET A 101 -6.70 21.77 1.95
N VAL A 102 -6.52 21.06 0.82
CA VAL A 102 -7.45 21.12 -0.32
C VAL A 102 -8.85 20.72 0.12
N LEU A 103 -8.99 19.61 0.85
CA LEU A 103 -10.28 19.16 1.34
C LEU A 103 -10.92 20.16 2.31
N THR A 104 -10.12 20.74 3.21
CA THR A 104 -10.57 21.81 4.12
C THR A 104 -11.11 23.01 3.36
N GLN A 105 -10.43 23.44 2.29
CA GLN A 105 -10.85 24.54 1.44
C GLN A 105 -12.15 24.24 0.68
N LEU A 106 -12.33 22.99 0.22
CA LEU A 106 -13.58 22.54 -0.39
C LEU A 106 -14.74 22.58 0.61
N VAL A 107 -14.53 22.13 1.85
CA VAL A 107 -15.55 22.24 2.92
C VAL A 107 -15.87 23.70 3.21
N GLN A 108 -14.88 24.58 3.29
CA GLN A 108 -15.11 26.01 3.53
C GLN A 108 -15.89 26.68 2.40
N THR A 109 -15.68 26.24 1.15
CA THR A 109 -16.42 26.72 -0.02
C THR A 109 -17.88 26.27 0.03
N ALA A 110 -18.13 25.02 0.44
CA ALA A 110 -19.49 24.47 0.59
C ALA A 110 -20.22 25.06 1.82
N TYR A 111 -19.49 25.41 2.88
CA TYR A 111 -20.03 25.94 4.13
C TYR A 111 -19.31 27.24 4.55
N PRO A 112 -19.59 28.39 3.89
CA PRO A 112 -18.88 29.64 4.13
C PRO A 112 -19.02 30.21 5.56
N SER A 113 -20.05 29.78 6.30
CA SER A 113 -20.30 30.20 7.67
C SER A 113 -19.46 29.43 8.71
N TYR A 114 -18.76 28.37 8.30
CA TYR A 114 -17.94 27.58 9.22
C TYR A 114 -16.58 28.24 9.43
N SER A 115 -16.09 28.18 10.67
CA SER A 115 -14.69 28.55 10.96
C SER A 115 -13.74 27.57 10.29
N PHE A 116 -12.52 28.03 9.99
CA PHE A 116 -11.49 27.16 9.39
C PHE A 116 -11.25 25.88 10.21
N ASN A 117 -11.19 26.00 11.54
CA ASN A 117 -11.01 24.85 12.43
C ASN A 117 -12.13 23.81 12.26
N LYS A 118 -13.38 24.27 12.16
CA LYS A 118 -14.52 23.38 11.91
C LYS A 118 -14.43 22.75 10.52
N CYS A 119 -14.05 23.50 9.50
CA CYS A 119 -13.83 22.95 8.16
C CYS A 119 -12.72 21.89 8.14
N PHE A 120 -11.63 22.11 8.88
CA PHE A 120 -10.51 21.18 8.98
C PHE A 120 -10.92 19.88 9.69
N GLU A 121 -11.70 19.98 10.76
CA GLU A 121 -12.25 18.83 11.48
C GLU A 121 -13.18 18.00 10.56
N GLN A 122 -14.11 18.66 9.85
CA GLN A 122 -15.01 17.98 8.92
C GLN A 122 -14.25 17.35 7.73
N ALA A 123 -13.24 18.05 7.19
CA ALA A 123 -12.38 17.48 6.16
C ALA A 123 -11.64 16.23 6.67
N THR A 124 -11.18 16.22 7.92
CA THR A 124 -10.54 15.04 8.53
C THR A 124 -11.50 13.85 8.59
N ALA A 125 -12.74 14.08 9.04
CA ALA A 125 -13.77 13.05 9.10
C ALA A 125 -14.12 12.51 7.70
N LEU A 126 -14.27 13.41 6.72
CA LEU A 126 -14.57 13.06 5.33
C LEU A 126 -13.44 12.27 4.67
N SER A 127 -12.19 12.68 4.90
CA SER A 127 -11.00 11.95 4.43
C SER A 127 -10.97 10.52 4.96
N SER A 128 -11.24 10.35 6.27
CA SER A 128 -11.32 9.02 6.89
C SER A 128 -12.44 8.15 6.30
N LEU A 129 -13.62 8.74 6.04
CA LEU A 129 -14.72 8.02 5.38
C LEU A 129 -14.32 7.57 3.98
N PHE A 130 -13.72 8.46 3.18
CA PHE A 130 -13.32 8.14 1.82
C PHE A 130 -12.28 7.02 1.76
N SER A 131 -11.28 7.04 2.66
CA SER A 131 -10.30 5.95 2.78
C SER A 131 -10.97 4.61 3.12
N LYS A 132 -11.99 4.60 3.99
CA LYS A 132 -12.73 3.38 4.32
C LYS A 132 -13.52 2.86 3.12
N LEU A 133 -14.22 3.73 2.39
CA LEU A 133 -14.96 3.33 1.19
C LEU A 133 -14.03 2.72 0.15
N LYS A 134 -12.89 3.38 -0.12
CA LYS A 134 -11.86 2.88 -1.03
C LYS A 134 -11.32 1.51 -0.60
N ALA A 135 -11.09 1.30 0.69
CA ALA A 135 -10.57 0.02 1.21
C ALA A 135 -11.52 -1.16 0.98
N TYR A 136 -12.82 -0.90 0.84
CA TYR A 136 -13.86 -1.92 0.59
C TYR A 136 -14.39 -1.89 -0.85
N ASP A 137 -13.76 -1.16 -1.77
CA ASP A 137 -14.21 -0.98 -3.15
C ASP A 137 -15.64 -0.41 -3.27
N LEU A 138 -15.99 0.48 -2.35
CA LEU A 138 -17.29 1.16 -2.27
C LEU A 138 -17.21 2.60 -2.77
N THR A 139 -18.32 3.11 -3.30
CA THR A 139 -18.47 4.52 -3.69
C THR A 139 -19.32 5.29 -2.68
N ILE A 140 -19.34 6.64 -2.78
CA ILE A 140 -20.21 7.48 -1.94
C ILE A 140 -21.70 7.14 -2.12
N HIS A 141 -22.08 6.62 -3.29
CA HIS A 141 -23.45 6.20 -3.58
C HIS A 141 -23.83 4.87 -2.91
N ASP A 142 -22.84 4.06 -2.53
CA ASP A 142 -23.09 2.79 -1.84
C ASP A 142 -23.30 3.00 -0.33
N VAL A 143 -22.88 4.14 0.21
CA VAL A 143 -23.12 4.52 1.62
C VAL A 143 -24.60 4.50 1.96
N GLU A 144 -25.47 4.96 1.05
CA GLU A 144 -26.92 4.99 1.30
C GLU A 144 -27.52 3.57 1.45
N LYS A 145 -26.94 2.58 0.78
CA LYS A 145 -27.39 1.17 0.85
C LYS A 145 -26.87 0.47 2.11
N GLU A 146 -25.71 0.88 2.59
CA GLU A 146 -25.03 0.28 3.74
C GLU A 146 -25.40 0.93 5.09
N ILE A 147 -26.03 2.13 5.07
CA ILE A 147 -26.55 2.75 6.30
C ILE A 147 -27.91 2.12 6.65
N PRO A 148 -28.05 1.51 7.84
CA PRO A 148 -29.34 1.04 8.33
C PRO A 148 -30.42 2.14 8.27
N GLU A 149 -31.65 1.81 7.83
CA GLU A 149 -32.75 2.79 7.64
C GLU A 149 -33.04 3.64 8.88
N ASN A 150 -32.79 3.12 10.08
CA ASN A 150 -33.00 3.84 11.33
C ASN A 150 -31.96 4.95 11.61
N LEU A 151 -30.85 4.99 10.88
CA LEU A 151 -29.78 5.99 11.02
C LEU A 151 -29.72 6.98 9.85
N SER A 152 -30.42 6.71 8.73
CA SER A 152 -30.40 7.53 7.51
C SER A 152 -31.20 8.84 7.62
N HIS A 153 -32.12 8.93 8.58
CA HIS A 153 -33.01 10.11 8.75
C HIS A 153 -32.27 11.42 9.06
N HIS A 154 -31.06 11.36 9.64
CA HIS A 154 -30.27 12.54 10.01
C HIS A 154 -29.31 13.02 8.91
N TRP A 155 -29.23 12.30 7.79
CA TRP A 155 -28.32 12.59 6.67
C TRP A 155 -29.03 13.20 5.44
N LYS A 156 -30.36 13.37 5.51
CA LYS A 156 -31.14 14.07 4.48
C LYS A 156 -31.08 15.59 4.64
#